data_AF-A0AAC8ZT92-F1
#
_entry.id   AF-A0AAC8ZT92-F1
#
_cell.length_a   1.000
_cell.length_b   1.000
_cell.length_c   1.000
_cell.angle_alpha   90.00
_cell.angle_beta   90.00
_cell.angle_gamma   90.00
#
_symmetry.space_group_name_H-M   'P 1'
#
loop_
_entity.id
_entity.type
_entity.pdbx_description
1 polymer ?
#
loop_
_entity_poly.entity_id
_entity_poly.type
_entity_poly.pdbx_seq_one_letter_code
_entity_poly.pdbx_strand_id
1 'polypeptide(L)'
;MEMTASYLVEILDWGLHLRLQGALPVEVRDNIARQVEIQCANLAARSTPWSSLVEFDHFEADGFRPEIVVALMKLARRCGHVRSAVVMTDWHWASVMAETMIAAGIDDQARIFVQATGGPGEALAGERQAGDLAGLDSAMAWVLYGGAVPMVSKAA
;
A
#
# COMPACT_ATOMS: atom_id res chain seq x y z
N MET A 1 -12.62 21.94 -6.61
CA MET A 1 -13.44 21.12 -5.70
C MET A 1 -12.48 20.62 -4.64
N GLU A 2 -12.68 21.01 -3.39
CA GLU A 2 -11.74 20.71 -2.31
C GLU A 2 -11.87 19.23 -1.93
N MET A 3 -10.79 18.45 -2.07
CA MET A 3 -10.82 17.02 -1.72
C MET A 3 -10.77 16.89 -0.20
N THR A 4 -11.83 16.35 0.39
CA THR A 4 -11.85 16.08 1.84
C THR A 4 -10.91 14.92 2.17
N ALA A 5 -9.87 15.21 2.95
CA ALA A 5 -8.92 14.19 3.38
C ALA A 5 -9.62 13.09 4.19
N SER A 6 -9.30 11.83 3.90
CA SER A 6 -9.96 10.67 4.48
C SER A 6 -8.96 9.53 4.74
N TYR A 7 -9.32 8.58 5.59
CA TYR A 7 -8.52 7.37 5.80
C TYR A 7 -9.38 6.15 6.15
N LEU A 8 -8.86 4.97 5.83
CA LEU A 8 -9.41 3.66 6.18
C LEU A 8 -8.30 2.79 6.77
N VAL A 9 -8.60 2.08 7.86
CA VAL A 9 -7.77 1.00 8.40
C VAL A 9 -8.68 -0.20 8.62
N GLU A 10 -8.56 -1.22 7.76
CA GLU A 10 -9.43 -2.40 7.75
C GLU A 10 -8.62 -3.69 7.90
N ILE A 11 -9.21 -4.67 8.59
CA ILE A 11 -8.65 -6.01 8.75
C ILE A 11 -9.47 -6.99 7.93
N LEU A 12 -8.79 -7.64 7.00
CA LEU A 12 -9.35 -8.62 6.09
C LEU A 12 -8.89 -10.03 6.49
N ASP A 13 -9.34 -11.03 5.73
CA ASP A 13 -8.93 -12.43 5.87
C ASP A 13 -7.44 -12.61 5.57
N TRP A 14 -6.92 -11.96 4.53
CA TRP A 14 -5.52 -12.01 4.11
C TRP A 14 -4.57 -11.05 4.86
N GLY A 15 -5.09 -10.10 5.65
CA GLY A 15 -4.26 -9.18 6.45
C GLY A 15 -4.84 -7.78 6.65
N LEU A 16 -4.09 -6.76 6.23
CA LEU A 16 -4.35 -5.34 6.55
C LEU A 16 -4.55 -4.50 5.28
N HIS A 17 -5.64 -3.73 5.21
CA HIS A 17 -5.84 -2.69 4.20
C HIS A 17 -5.78 -1.31 4.86
N LEU A 18 -4.93 -0.44 4.31
CA LEU A 18 -4.76 0.95 4.69
C LEU A 18 -5.01 1.81 3.45
N ARG A 19 -5.92 2.78 3.52
CA ARG A 19 -6.08 3.82 2.48
C ARG A 19 -5.96 5.20 3.12
N LEU A 20 -5.16 6.05 2.50
CA LEU A 20 -4.87 7.42 2.91
C LEU A 20 -5.18 8.35 1.73
N GLN A 21 -6.11 9.26 1.91
CA GLN A 21 -6.57 10.15 0.85
C GLN A 21 -6.38 11.62 1.22
N GLY A 22 -5.82 12.41 0.30
CA GLY A 22 -5.63 13.84 0.48
C GLY A 22 -4.59 14.22 1.54
N ALA A 23 -4.58 15.51 1.90
CA ALA A 23 -3.65 16.09 2.88
C ALA A 23 -4.06 15.79 4.32
N LEU A 24 -3.56 14.68 4.88
CA LEU A 24 -3.82 14.29 6.28
C LEU A 24 -2.90 15.02 7.28
N PRO A 25 -3.45 15.65 8.34
CA PRO A 25 -2.66 16.28 9.42
C PRO A 25 -1.67 15.30 10.09
N VAL A 26 -0.59 15.82 10.66
CA VAL A 26 0.46 15.02 11.30
C VAL A 26 -0.12 14.16 12.44
N GLU A 27 -1.03 14.73 13.23
CA GLU A 27 -1.70 14.08 14.36
C GLU A 27 -2.57 12.90 13.89
N VAL A 28 -3.22 13.05 12.73
CA VAL A 28 -4.02 11.98 12.11
C VAL A 28 -3.09 10.88 11.61
N ARG A 29 -1.97 11.24 10.95
CA ARG A 29 -0.94 10.29 10.50
C ARG A 29 -0.31 9.51 11.68
N ASP A 30 -0.04 10.16 12.80
CA ASP A 30 0.48 9.51 14.01
C ASP A 30 -0.56 8.59 14.68
N ASN A 31 -1.85 8.98 14.68
CA ASN A 31 -2.93 8.13 15.16
C ASN A 31 -3.10 6.87 14.29
N ILE A 32 -3.00 7.01 12.98
CA ILE A 32 -3.02 5.88 12.02
C ILE A 32 -1.84 4.95 12.26
N ALA A 33 -0.62 5.48 12.46
CA ALA A 33 0.55 4.65 12.77
C ALA A 33 0.31 3.77 14.01
N ARG A 34 -0.23 4.34 15.10
CA ARG A 34 -0.57 3.59 16.32
C ARG A 34 -1.68 2.55 16.08
N GLN A 35 -2.65 2.82 15.21
CA GLN A 35 -3.65 1.81 14.82
C GLN A 35 -2.98 0.64 14.07
N VAL A 36 -2.07 0.90 13.14
CA VAL A 36 -1.31 -0.13 12.41
C VAL A 36 -0.45 -0.97 13.37
N GLU A 37 0.18 -0.36 14.38
CA GLU A 37 0.93 -1.09 15.43
C GLU A 37 0.03 -2.07 16.21
N ILE A 38 -1.16 -1.63 16.63
CA ILE A 38 -2.15 -2.48 17.32
C ILE A 38 -2.59 -3.64 16.42
N GLN A 39 -2.88 -3.36 15.14
CA GLN A 39 -3.31 -4.41 14.22
C GLN A 39 -2.20 -5.40 13.88
N CYS A 40 -0.94 -4.96 13.86
CA CYS A 40 0.22 -5.84 13.73
C CYS A 40 0.24 -6.92 14.83
N ALA A 41 0.00 -6.51 16.08
CA ALA A 41 -0.08 -7.43 17.22
C ALA A 41 -1.28 -8.39 17.11
N ASN A 42 -2.45 -7.89 16.69
CA ASN A 42 -3.65 -8.71 16.46
C ASN A 42 -3.44 -9.76 15.36
N LEU A 43 -2.75 -9.39 14.28
CA LEU A 43 -2.44 -10.29 13.16
C LEU A 43 -1.36 -11.31 13.56
N ALA A 44 -0.33 -10.90 14.31
CA ALA A 44 0.67 -11.82 14.86
C ALA A 44 0.05 -12.93 15.73
N ALA A 45 -0.97 -12.57 16.54
CA ALA A 45 -1.69 -13.54 17.38
C ALA A 45 -2.41 -14.64 16.59
N ARG A 46 -2.72 -14.42 15.29
CA ARG A 46 -3.32 -15.45 14.42
C ARG A 46 -2.37 -16.60 14.10
N SER A 47 -1.05 -16.43 14.30
CA SER A 47 -0.01 -17.41 13.93
C SER A 47 0.01 -17.83 12.44
N THR A 48 -0.61 -17.03 11.58
CA THR A 48 -0.70 -17.23 10.13
C THR A 48 0.00 -16.09 9.41
N PRO A 49 0.82 -16.35 8.37
CA PRO A 49 1.43 -15.29 7.57
C PRO A 49 0.37 -14.41 6.92
N TRP A 50 0.60 -13.10 6.89
CA TRP A 50 -0.35 -12.11 6.35
C TRP A 50 0.33 -11.11 5.43
N SER A 51 -0.45 -10.35 4.66
CA SER A 51 0.03 -9.36 3.70
C SER A 51 -0.75 -8.05 3.83
N SER A 52 -0.24 -6.95 3.26
CA SER A 52 -0.93 -5.64 3.32
C SER A 52 -1.20 -5.01 1.96
N LEU A 53 -2.28 -4.22 1.89
CA LEU A 53 -2.50 -3.23 0.84
C LEU A 53 -2.41 -1.85 1.48
N VAL A 54 -1.56 -0.98 0.94
CA VAL A 54 -1.45 0.43 1.35
C VAL A 54 -1.73 1.32 0.14
N GLU A 55 -2.72 2.18 0.23
CA GLU A 55 -3.11 3.09 -0.85
C GLU A 55 -2.89 4.55 -0.43
N PHE A 56 -2.13 5.30 -1.22
CA PHE A 56 -1.88 6.73 -1.10
C PHE A 56 -2.56 7.44 -2.29
N ASP A 57 -3.80 7.86 -2.08
CA ASP A 57 -4.71 8.42 -3.10
C ASP A 57 -4.72 9.95 -3.03
N HIS A 58 -4.09 10.62 -3.99
CA HIS A 58 -3.87 12.08 -3.97
C HIS A 58 -3.28 12.56 -2.63
N PHE A 59 -2.37 11.76 -2.07
CA PHE A 59 -1.77 12.00 -0.76
C PHE A 59 -0.71 13.10 -0.85
N GLU A 60 -1.17 14.34 -0.74
CA GLU A 60 -0.33 15.54 -0.69
C GLU A 60 0.08 15.81 0.77
N ALA A 61 1.25 15.31 1.17
CA ALA A 61 1.72 15.45 2.55
C ALA A 61 2.97 16.33 2.66
N ASP A 62 2.77 17.58 3.08
CA ASP A 62 3.84 18.37 3.68
C ASP A 62 4.45 17.58 4.85
N GLY A 63 5.78 17.44 4.83
CA GLY A 63 6.51 16.57 5.75
C GLY A 63 6.07 15.10 5.63
N PHE A 64 6.08 14.52 4.43
CA PHE A 64 6.04 13.07 4.29
C PHE A 64 7.21 12.45 5.06
N ARG A 65 6.94 11.36 5.80
CA ARG A 65 7.90 10.67 6.68
C ARG A 65 7.99 9.20 6.26
N PRO A 66 8.64 8.87 5.13
CA PRO A 66 8.73 7.49 4.65
C PRO A 66 9.45 6.57 5.66
N GLU A 67 10.26 7.13 6.56
CA GLU A 67 10.92 6.41 7.67
C GLU A 67 9.92 5.80 8.65
N ILE A 68 8.74 6.43 8.85
CA ILE A 68 7.68 5.85 9.68
C ILE A 68 7.07 4.64 8.98
N VAL A 69 6.89 4.69 7.65
CA VAL A 69 6.41 3.54 6.88
C VAL A 69 7.44 2.41 6.93
N VAL A 70 8.73 2.71 6.82
CA VAL A 70 9.83 1.75 7.05
C VAL A 70 9.77 1.14 8.45
N ALA A 71 9.56 1.94 9.50
CA ALA A 71 9.46 1.45 10.87
C ALA A 71 8.26 0.52 11.06
N LEU A 72 7.09 0.89 10.52
CA LEU A 72 5.88 0.06 10.53
C LEU A 72 6.07 -1.24 9.73
N MET A 73 6.74 -1.21 8.57
CA MET A 73 7.05 -2.43 7.81
C MET A 73 8.05 -3.35 8.52
N LYS A 74 9.07 -2.79 9.19
CA LYS A 74 10.00 -3.55 10.03
C LYS A 74 9.31 -4.16 11.25
N LEU A 75 8.33 -3.46 11.83
CA LEU A 75 7.44 -4.03 12.84
C LEU A 75 6.57 -5.16 12.25
N ALA A 76 5.94 -4.92 11.09
CA ALA A 76 5.12 -5.90 10.37
C ALA A 76 5.88 -7.20 10.09
N ARG A 77 7.14 -7.13 9.65
CA ARG A 77 7.99 -8.33 9.44
C ARG A 77 8.06 -9.21 10.70
N ARG A 78 8.17 -8.60 11.88
CA ARG A 78 8.19 -9.31 13.18
C ARG A 78 6.83 -9.87 13.59
N CYS A 79 5.74 -9.31 13.06
CA CYS A 79 4.36 -9.80 13.23
C CYS A 79 3.97 -10.91 12.22
N GLY A 80 4.89 -11.41 11.38
CA GLY A 80 4.57 -12.42 10.36
C GLY A 80 4.09 -11.87 9.01
N HIS A 81 4.29 -10.57 8.75
CA HIS A 81 4.00 -9.97 7.44
C HIS A 81 4.95 -10.47 6.34
N VAL A 82 4.37 -10.90 5.22
CA VAL A 82 5.09 -11.46 4.07
C VAL A 82 5.37 -10.38 3.02
N ARG A 83 4.35 -9.69 2.50
CA ARG A 83 4.47 -8.68 1.44
C ARG A 83 3.38 -7.62 1.52
N SER A 84 3.71 -6.40 1.06
CA SER A 84 2.77 -5.30 0.86
C SER A 84 2.65 -4.96 -0.62
N ALA A 85 1.42 -4.78 -1.09
CA ALA A 85 1.13 -3.87 -2.19
C ALA A 85 1.14 -2.43 -1.65
N VAL A 86 1.74 -1.50 -2.38
CA VAL A 86 1.69 -0.07 -2.10
C VAL A 86 1.25 0.63 -3.38
N VAL A 87 0.08 1.25 -3.39
CA VAL A 87 -0.47 1.99 -4.54
C VAL A 87 -0.33 3.47 -4.26
N MET A 88 0.18 4.24 -5.23
CA MET A 88 0.36 5.69 -5.10
C MET A 88 -0.11 6.39 -6.38
N THR A 89 -0.70 7.58 -6.28
CA THR A 89 -1.04 8.39 -7.47
C THR A 89 0.08 9.34 -7.89
N ASP A 90 1.07 9.56 -7.03
CA ASP A 90 2.18 10.50 -7.23
C ASP A 90 3.50 9.75 -7.47
N TRP A 91 4.15 10.03 -8.61
CA TRP A 91 5.42 9.41 -9.00
C TRP A 91 6.62 9.90 -8.16
N HIS A 92 6.63 11.17 -7.76
CA HIS A 92 7.71 11.72 -6.93
C HIS A 92 7.71 11.04 -5.57
N TRP A 93 6.56 10.94 -4.91
CA TRP A 93 6.45 10.26 -3.62
C TRP A 93 6.67 8.73 -3.72
N ALA A 94 6.32 8.11 -4.84
CA ALA A 94 6.66 6.71 -5.11
C ALA A 94 8.18 6.49 -5.25
N SER A 95 8.90 7.39 -5.93
CA SER A 95 10.38 7.32 -6.01
C SER A 95 11.02 7.48 -4.64
N VAL A 96 10.61 8.50 -3.88
CA VAL A 96 11.11 8.74 -2.50
C VAL A 96 10.84 7.54 -1.60
N MET A 97 9.66 6.93 -1.68
CA MET A 97 9.34 5.71 -0.93
C MET A 97 10.23 4.53 -1.35
N ALA A 98 10.40 4.30 -2.65
CA ALA A 98 11.24 3.21 -3.16
C ALA A 98 12.70 3.36 -2.71
N GLU A 99 13.28 4.55 -2.87
CA GLU A 99 14.64 4.88 -2.42
C GLU A 99 14.81 4.67 -0.91
N THR A 100 13.83 5.10 -0.11
CA THR A 100 13.85 4.92 1.35
C THR A 100 13.75 3.44 1.75
N MET A 101 12.92 2.64 1.07
CA MET A 101 12.80 1.20 1.31
C MET A 101 14.07 0.43 0.94
N ILE A 102 14.71 0.76 -0.18
CA ILE A 102 16.00 0.19 -0.62
C ILE A 102 17.10 0.55 0.38
N ALA A 103 17.23 1.83 0.74
CA ALA A 103 18.21 2.29 1.74
C ALA A 103 18.01 1.63 3.12
N ALA A 104 16.76 1.27 3.46
CA ALA A 104 16.42 0.58 4.69
C ALA A 104 16.56 -0.95 4.63
N GLY A 105 16.84 -1.54 3.47
CA GLY A 105 16.96 -2.98 3.23
C GLY A 105 15.64 -3.75 3.39
N ILE A 106 14.52 -3.17 2.93
CA ILE A 106 13.17 -3.79 3.03
C ILE A 106 12.38 -3.77 1.71
N ASP A 107 13.05 -3.52 0.58
CA ASP A 107 12.48 -3.54 -0.77
C ASP A 107 11.96 -4.93 -1.20
N ASP A 108 12.38 -6.00 -0.52
CA ASP A 108 11.84 -7.35 -0.64
C ASP A 108 10.38 -7.48 -0.14
N GLN A 109 9.97 -6.61 0.80
CA GLN A 109 8.64 -6.64 1.42
C GLN A 109 7.58 -5.79 0.72
N ALA A 110 7.93 -4.93 -0.24
CA ALA A 110 6.97 -4.06 -0.91
C ALA A 110 7.02 -4.17 -2.43
N ARG A 111 5.86 -4.01 -3.05
CA ARG A 111 5.70 -3.72 -4.47
C ARG A 111 4.94 -2.42 -4.60
N ILE A 112 5.61 -1.39 -5.12
CA ILE A 112 5.06 -0.05 -5.32
C ILE A 112 4.49 0.02 -6.74
N PHE A 113 3.24 0.44 -6.84
CA PHE A 113 2.48 0.62 -8.08
C PHE A 113 2.07 2.09 -8.17
N VAL A 114 2.36 2.74 -9.30
CA VAL A 114 1.94 4.14 -9.52
C VAL A 114 0.77 4.18 -10.48
N GLN A 115 -0.37 4.67 -10.02
CA GLN A 115 -1.56 4.87 -10.84
C GLN A 115 -1.47 6.23 -11.53
N ALA A 116 -1.41 6.24 -12.86
CA ALA A 116 -1.37 7.47 -13.64
C ALA A 116 -2.71 8.23 -13.53
N THR A 117 -2.65 9.51 -13.17
CA THR A 117 -3.79 10.42 -13.20
C THR A 117 -4.35 10.55 -14.62
N GLY A 118 -5.63 10.23 -14.80
CA GLY A 118 -6.33 10.28 -16.10
C GLY A 118 -6.74 8.94 -16.72
N GLY A 119 -6.42 7.80 -16.09
CA GLY A 119 -7.04 6.49 -16.40
C GLY A 119 -8.37 6.29 -15.65
N PRO A 120 -9.31 5.46 -16.14
CA PRO A 120 -10.67 5.36 -15.59
C PRO A 120 -10.71 4.72 -14.20
N GLY A 121 -10.71 5.56 -13.16
CA GLY A 121 -10.76 5.17 -11.74
C GLY A 121 -12.12 4.65 -11.25
N GLU A 122 -13.04 4.26 -12.14
CA GLU A 122 -14.37 3.72 -11.78
C GLU A 122 -14.47 2.18 -11.93
N ALA A 123 -13.46 1.51 -12.49
CA ALA A 123 -13.51 0.09 -12.84
C ALA A 123 -12.82 -0.86 -11.83
N LEU A 124 -13.07 -0.68 -10.52
CA LEU A 124 -12.68 -1.64 -9.47
C LEU A 124 -13.87 -2.26 -8.71
N ALA A 125 -15.10 -2.12 -9.23
CA ALA A 125 -16.30 -2.74 -8.69
C ALA A 125 -17.23 -3.28 -9.80
N GLY A 126 -17.07 -4.57 -10.15
CA GLY A 126 -17.86 -5.27 -11.19
C GLY A 126 -17.23 -5.21 -12.59
N GLU A 127 -17.30 -6.24 -13.45
CA GLU A 127 -17.89 -7.58 -13.36
C GLU A 127 -16.99 -8.61 -14.09
N ARG A 128 -17.18 -9.93 -13.82
CA ARG A 128 -16.55 -11.03 -14.59
C ARG A 128 -17.12 -11.07 -16.02
N GLN A 129 -16.49 -11.55 -17.10
CA GLN A 129 -15.54 -12.66 -17.33
C GLN A 129 -14.84 -12.39 -18.71
N ALA A 130 -13.82 -13.09 -19.23
CA ALA A 130 -13.06 -14.28 -18.86
C ALA A 130 -11.67 -14.25 -19.58
N GLY A 131 -10.71 -15.11 -19.18
CA GLY A 131 -9.52 -15.42 -20.01
C GLY A 131 -8.18 -15.48 -19.25
N ASP A 132 -7.98 -16.53 -18.43
CA ASP A 132 -6.72 -17.05 -17.86
C ASP A 132 -5.66 -16.10 -17.22
N LEU A 133 -5.95 -14.81 -17.08
CA LEU A 133 -5.24 -13.86 -16.21
C LEU A 133 -6.19 -13.12 -15.24
N ALA A 134 -7.49 -13.43 -15.31
CA ALA A 134 -8.54 -12.79 -14.53
C ALA A 134 -8.42 -13.15 -13.03
N GLY A 135 -8.19 -12.14 -12.19
CA GLY A 135 -7.80 -12.33 -10.79
C GLY A 135 -6.49 -11.64 -10.39
N LEU A 136 -5.84 -10.91 -11.31
CA LEU A 136 -4.70 -10.02 -11.02
C LEU A 136 -5.10 -8.53 -11.11
N ASP A 137 -6.41 -8.26 -11.09
CA ASP A 137 -7.03 -6.97 -11.43
C ASP A 137 -6.87 -5.91 -10.31
N SER A 138 -6.24 -6.28 -9.19
CA SER A 138 -5.84 -5.37 -8.12
C SER A 138 -4.39 -5.59 -7.72
N ALA A 139 -3.71 -4.52 -7.27
CA ALA A 139 -2.32 -4.58 -6.80
C ALA A 139 -2.12 -5.63 -5.69
N MET A 140 -3.12 -5.84 -4.84
CA MET A 140 -3.07 -6.86 -3.80
C MET A 140 -3.12 -8.28 -4.37
N ALA A 141 -3.99 -8.53 -5.34
CA ALA A 141 -4.08 -9.84 -5.98
C ALA A 141 -2.79 -10.18 -6.76
N TRP A 142 -2.14 -9.16 -7.35
CA TRP A 142 -0.80 -9.30 -7.94
C TRP A 142 0.27 -9.72 -6.93
N VAL A 143 0.26 -9.13 -5.73
CA VAL A 143 1.20 -9.46 -4.63
C VAL A 143 0.96 -10.86 -4.05
N LEU A 144 -0.30 -11.28 -3.94
CA LEU A 144 -0.71 -12.60 -3.44
C LEU A 144 -0.45 -13.73 -4.44
N TYR A 145 -0.72 -13.51 -5.73
CA TYR A 145 -0.75 -14.58 -6.74
C TYR A 145 0.35 -14.49 -7.83
N GLY A 146 1.19 -13.46 -7.81
CA GLY A 146 2.44 -13.41 -8.58
C GLY A 146 2.26 -13.15 -10.08
N GLY A 147 1.49 -12.12 -10.44
CA GLY A 147 1.21 -11.77 -11.83
C GLY A 147 2.43 -11.42 -12.67
N ALA A 148 2.36 -11.65 -13.99
CA ALA A 148 3.48 -11.45 -14.92
C ALA A 148 3.06 -10.67 -16.19
N VAL A 149 3.06 -9.34 -16.11
CA VAL A 149 3.02 -8.42 -17.27
C VAL A 149 3.76 -7.12 -16.89
N PRO A 150 4.34 -6.37 -17.86
CA PRO A 150 5.40 -5.41 -17.54
C PRO A 150 4.84 -4.13 -16.91
N MET A 151 5.33 -3.80 -15.72
CA MET A 151 5.25 -2.42 -15.26
C MET A 151 6.06 -1.54 -16.21
N VAL A 152 5.54 -0.34 -16.52
CA VAL A 152 6.20 0.59 -17.44
C VAL A 152 7.47 1.14 -16.80
N SER A 153 8.57 0.43 -16.99
CA SER A 153 9.92 0.91 -16.69
C SER A 153 10.27 2.05 -17.63
N LYS A 154 9.96 3.28 -17.21
CA LYS A 154 10.79 4.45 -17.54
C LYS A 154 11.93 4.56 -16.54
N ALA A 155 12.71 3.49 -16.42
CA ALA A 155 14.14 3.66 -16.16
C ALA A 155 14.75 4.37 -17.39
N ALA A 156 15.72 5.24 -17.13
CA ALA A 156 16.43 6.02 -18.14
C ALA A 156 17.35 5.17 -19.03
#